data_AF-A0A9D1K3S6-F1
#
_entry.id   AF-A0A9D1K3S6-F1
#
_cell.length_a   1.000
_cell.length_b   1.000
_cell.length_c   1.000
_cell.angle_alpha   90.00
_cell.angle_beta   90.00
_cell.angle_gamma   90.00
#
_symmetry.space_group_name_H-M   'P 1'
#
loop_
_entity.id
_entity.type
_entity.pdbx_description
1 polymer ?
#
loop_
_entity_poly.entity_id
_entity_poly.type
_entity_poly.pdbx_seq_one_letter_code
_entity_poly.pdbx_strand_id
1 'polypeptide(L)'
;MGKTSTPSYSSGVVNINGEEKASHYKKGNTIYSNYNMSDREKKIYDFAQNSFLENLPNINVFSVDTQKSLQNQLNAYTQKGLQTINDFYTPMLSNLKNDIASRFGNFDNSIFMDNLSDIESNRADAMSALTQDILAKQNELYNDELNRRYNYLNFLGNVQNQSTANIMNYLQLAANNSSSGNSYNQYAASSQSSSPYKSYANTASALLSSSGNPYAMAAGAAIKLGSEYFL
;
A
#
# COMPACT_ATOMS: atom_id res chain seq x y z
N MET A 1 17.01 5.19 61.10
CA MET A 1 17.43 5.64 59.76
C MET A 1 16.48 5.02 58.73
N GLY A 2 15.48 5.78 58.27
CA GLY A 2 14.52 5.30 57.28
C GLY A 2 15.18 5.29 55.90
N LYS A 3 15.19 4.14 55.22
CA LYS A 3 15.61 4.08 53.82
C LYS A 3 14.48 4.67 52.98
N THR A 4 14.57 5.94 52.60
CA THR A 4 13.80 6.51 51.48
C THR A 4 14.32 5.88 50.20
N SER A 5 13.81 4.69 49.88
CA SER A 5 14.09 4.05 48.60
C SER A 5 13.41 4.87 47.51
N THR A 6 14.19 5.60 46.72
CA THR A 6 13.68 6.28 45.53
C THR A 6 13.06 5.25 44.59
N PRO A 7 11.84 5.45 44.07
CA PRO A 7 11.19 4.48 43.21
C PRO A 7 12.07 4.21 41.99
N SER A 8 12.40 2.93 41.77
CA SER A 8 13.22 2.50 40.63
C SER A 8 12.41 2.57 39.34
N TYR A 9 13.07 2.93 38.23
CA TYR A 9 12.45 2.89 36.92
C TYR A 9 12.22 1.43 36.48
N SER A 10 11.01 1.10 36.05
CA SER A 10 10.66 -0.19 35.48
C SER A 10 10.81 -0.16 33.97
N SER A 11 11.63 -1.04 33.42
CA SER A 11 11.63 -1.32 31.99
C SER A 11 10.31 -1.96 31.56
N GLY A 12 9.89 -1.70 30.32
CA GLY A 12 8.76 -2.35 29.68
C GLY A 12 9.24 -3.16 28.49
N VAL A 13 8.78 -4.41 28.41
CA VAL A 13 9.15 -5.35 27.35
C VAL A 13 7.87 -5.94 26.76
N VAL A 14 7.86 -6.16 25.45
CA VAL A 14 6.82 -6.90 24.75
C VAL A 14 7.44 -8.17 24.18
N ASN A 15 6.92 -9.32 24.63
CA ASN A 15 7.32 -10.63 24.15
C ASN A 15 6.19 -11.25 23.32
N ILE A 16 6.52 -11.82 22.17
CA ILE A 16 5.58 -12.59 21.34
C ILE A 16 6.22 -13.94 21.07
N ASN A 17 5.51 -15.02 21.40
CA ASN A 17 5.99 -16.40 21.24
C ASN A 17 7.36 -16.65 21.92
N GLY A 18 7.62 -15.97 23.05
CA GLY A 18 8.87 -16.10 23.81
C GLY A 18 10.03 -15.24 23.30
N GLU A 19 9.85 -14.48 22.21
CA GLU A 19 10.86 -13.55 21.69
C GLU A 19 10.54 -12.11 22.09
N GLU A 20 11.56 -11.37 22.55
CA GLU A 20 11.45 -9.93 22.78
C GLU A 20 11.32 -9.19 21.45
N LYS A 21 10.14 -8.61 21.21
CA LYS A 21 9.85 -7.81 20.01
C LYS A 21 10.11 -6.33 20.22
N ALA A 22 9.87 -5.82 21.43
CA ALA A 22 10.16 -4.44 21.75
C ALA A 22 10.57 -4.27 23.20
N SER A 23 11.46 -3.31 23.45
CA SER A 23 11.83 -2.89 24.80
C SER A 23 11.86 -1.37 24.94
N HIS A 24 11.48 -0.92 26.12
CA HIS A 24 11.47 0.46 26.54
C HIS A 24 12.10 0.56 27.93
N TYR A 25 13.27 1.18 28.02
CA TYR A 25 14.02 1.23 29.28
C TYR A 25 14.80 2.52 29.44
N LYS A 26 15.19 2.82 30.68
CA LYS A 26 16.00 3.99 31.03
C LYS A 26 17.42 3.54 31.40
N LYS A 27 18.43 4.21 30.84
CA LYS A 27 19.83 4.08 31.25
C LYS A 27 20.41 5.47 31.47
N GLY A 28 20.81 5.78 32.71
CA GLY A 28 21.13 7.16 33.09
C GLY A 28 19.92 8.08 32.93
N ASN A 29 20.07 9.20 32.22
CA ASN A 29 18.96 10.12 31.91
C ASN A 29 18.33 9.89 30.53
N THR A 30 18.75 8.84 29.80
CA THR A 30 18.27 8.57 28.45
C THR A 30 17.25 7.44 28.46
N ILE A 31 16.15 7.63 27.73
CA ILE A 31 15.13 6.61 27.48
C ILE A 31 15.41 5.99 26.11
N TYR A 32 15.45 4.67 26.06
CA TYR A 32 15.67 3.89 24.86
C TYR A 32 14.40 3.12 24.52
N SER A 33 14.02 3.16 23.24
CA SER A 33 12.92 2.38 22.66
C SER A 33 13.50 1.58 21.50
N ASN A 34 13.54 0.26 21.62
CA ASN A 34 14.11 -0.61 20.61
C ASN A 34 13.04 -1.57 20.08
N TYR A 35 13.01 -1.75 18.77
CA TYR A 35 12.22 -2.79 18.11
C TYR A 35 13.18 -3.83 17.53
N ASN A 36 13.00 -5.09 17.92
CA ASN A 36 13.80 -6.19 17.43
C ASN A 36 13.10 -6.79 16.20
N MET A 37 13.41 -6.24 15.02
CA MET A 37 12.99 -6.86 13.76
C MET A 37 13.63 -8.24 13.64
N SER A 38 12.83 -9.25 13.30
CA SER A 38 13.37 -10.49 12.76
C SER A 38 14.08 -10.25 11.43
N ASP A 39 14.98 -11.15 11.03
CA ASP A 39 15.66 -11.08 9.74
C ASP A 39 14.69 -11.00 8.56
N ARG A 40 13.53 -11.65 8.67
CA ARG A 40 12.49 -11.60 7.63
C ARG A 40 11.81 -10.23 7.58
N GLU A 41 11.41 -9.69 8.72
CA GLU A 41 10.80 -8.35 8.80
C GLU A 41 11.76 -7.30 8.27
N LYS A 42 13.03 -7.37 8.66
CA LYS A 42 14.08 -6.48 8.19
C LYS A 42 14.26 -6.57 6.68
N LYS A 43 14.35 -7.79 6.12
CA LYS A 43 14.46 -7.98 4.66
C LYS A 43 13.28 -7.37 3.90
N ILE A 44 12.05 -7.55 4.39
CA ILE A 44 10.85 -6.98 3.76
C ILE A 44 10.86 -5.45 3.85
N TYR A 45 11.19 -4.91 5.02
CA TYR A 45 11.28 -3.47 5.24
C TYR A 45 12.35 -2.82 4.34
N ASP A 46 13.56 -3.35 4.36
CA ASP A 46 14.69 -2.87 3.56
C ASP A 46 14.39 -3.00 2.05
N PHE A 47 13.80 -4.13 1.62
CA PHE A 47 13.40 -4.32 0.23
C PHE A 47 12.37 -3.29 -0.20
N ALA A 48 11.31 -3.06 0.60
CA ALA A 48 10.27 -2.11 0.27
C ALA A 48 10.84 -0.68 0.19
N GLN A 49 11.66 -0.29 1.17
CA GLN A 49 12.27 1.03 1.23
C GLN A 49 13.25 1.27 0.06
N ASN A 50 14.19 0.36 -0.17
CA ASN A 50 15.17 0.49 -1.24
C ASN A 50 14.51 0.44 -2.61
N SER A 51 13.60 -0.51 -2.84
CA SER A 51 12.87 -0.62 -4.10
C SER A 51 12.03 0.63 -4.37
N PHE A 52 11.38 1.20 -3.35
CA PHE A 52 10.61 2.42 -3.54
C PHE A 52 11.51 3.59 -3.97
N LEU A 53 12.64 3.79 -3.29
CA LEU A 53 13.60 4.85 -3.58
C LEU A 53 14.27 4.69 -4.96
N GLU A 54 14.60 3.46 -5.37
CA GLU A 54 15.22 3.18 -6.67
C GLU A 54 14.23 3.36 -7.84
N ASN A 55 12.96 3.02 -7.63
CA ASN A 55 11.95 3.08 -8.68
C ASN A 55 11.30 4.47 -8.83
N LEU A 56 11.28 5.29 -7.78
CA LEU A 56 10.62 6.61 -7.79
C LEU A 56 11.13 7.54 -8.91
N PRO A 57 12.45 7.70 -9.16
CA PRO A 57 12.94 8.57 -10.23
C PRO A 57 12.62 8.05 -11.65
N ASN A 58 12.42 6.74 -11.78
CA ASN A 58 12.30 6.05 -13.07
C ASN A 58 10.86 5.62 -13.39
N ILE A 59 9.86 6.06 -12.62
CA ILE A 59 8.50 5.56 -12.80
C ILE A 59 7.93 5.82 -14.20
N ASN A 60 8.24 6.99 -14.77
CA ASN A 60 7.79 7.38 -16.11
C ASN A 60 8.82 7.03 -17.21
N VAL A 61 9.91 6.35 -16.86
CA VAL A 61 10.97 5.96 -17.79
C VAL A 61 10.89 4.46 -18.02
N PHE A 62 10.49 4.07 -19.24
CA PHE A 62 10.37 2.67 -19.59
C PHE A 62 11.74 2.10 -19.95
N SER A 63 12.03 0.90 -19.43
CA SER A 63 13.23 0.19 -19.82
C SER A 63 13.15 -0.22 -21.29
N VAL A 64 14.31 -0.49 -21.89
CA VAL A 64 14.39 -0.98 -23.28
C VAL A 64 13.56 -2.26 -23.46
N ASP A 65 13.55 -3.14 -22.46
CA ASP A 65 12.80 -4.40 -22.52
C ASP A 65 11.29 -4.17 -22.40
N THR A 66 10.85 -3.24 -21.55
CA THR A 66 9.44 -2.83 -21.49
C THR A 66 9.00 -2.25 -22.83
N GLN A 67 9.78 -1.33 -23.41
CA GLN A 67 9.48 -0.74 -24.71
C GLN A 67 9.37 -1.81 -25.82
N LYS A 68 10.31 -2.77 -25.86
CA LYS A 68 10.25 -3.90 -26.80
C LYS A 68 9.00 -4.75 -26.59
N SER A 69 8.61 -5.03 -25.36
CA SER A 69 7.39 -5.79 -25.05
C SER A 69 6.13 -5.09 -25.53
N LEU A 70 6.01 -3.77 -25.28
CA LEU A 70 4.89 -2.96 -25.76
C LEU A 70 4.85 -2.94 -27.30
N GLN A 71 6.01 -2.79 -27.95
CA GLN A 71 6.09 -2.82 -29.41
C GLN A 71 5.69 -4.18 -29.98
N ASN A 72 6.09 -5.29 -29.36
CA ASN A 72 5.70 -6.62 -29.79
C ASN A 72 4.18 -6.84 -29.69
N GLN A 73 3.56 -6.35 -28.61
CA GLN A 73 2.10 -6.41 -28.45
C GLN A 73 1.39 -5.56 -29.51
N LEU A 74 1.90 -4.36 -29.79
CA LEU A 74 1.36 -3.50 -30.84
C LEU A 74 1.49 -4.15 -32.23
N ASN A 75 2.65 -4.73 -32.54
CA ASN A 75 2.90 -5.42 -33.80
C ASN A 75 1.95 -6.61 -33.99
N ALA A 76 1.74 -7.41 -32.93
CA ALA A 76 0.80 -8.53 -32.98
C ALA A 76 -0.64 -8.05 -33.22
N TYR A 77 -1.05 -6.95 -32.57
CA TYR A 77 -2.36 -6.32 -32.80
C TYR A 77 -2.51 -5.84 -34.25
N THR A 78 -1.52 -5.13 -34.77
CA THR A 78 -1.49 -4.66 -36.16
C THR A 78 -1.58 -5.82 -37.16
N GLN A 79 -0.77 -6.87 -36.98
CA GLN A 79 -0.79 -8.04 -37.87
C GLN A 79 -2.16 -8.72 -37.87
N LYS A 80 -2.77 -8.88 -36.70
CA LYS A 80 -4.12 -9.46 -36.58
C LYS A 80 -5.17 -8.58 -37.27
N GLY A 81 -5.08 -7.26 -37.13
CA GLY A 81 -5.97 -6.32 -37.81
C GLY A 81 -5.85 -6.40 -39.32
N LEU A 82 -4.61 -6.37 -39.85
CA LEU A 82 -4.34 -6.53 -41.28
C LEU A 82 -4.85 -7.85 -41.82
N GLN A 83 -4.62 -8.94 -41.07
CA GLN A 83 -5.13 -10.27 -41.45
C GLN A 83 -6.66 -10.27 -41.52
N THR A 84 -7.34 -9.67 -40.54
CA THR A 84 -8.81 -9.58 -40.53
C THR A 84 -9.35 -8.81 -41.74
N ILE A 85 -8.73 -7.68 -42.10
CA ILE A 85 -9.10 -6.91 -43.30
C ILE A 85 -8.88 -7.77 -44.56
N ASN A 86 -7.72 -8.42 -44.67
CA ASN A 86 -7.40 -9.23 -45.84
C ASN A 86 -8.33 -10.44 -45.98
N ASP A 87 -8.65 -11.13 -44.88
CA ASP A 87 -9.54 -12.28 -44.85
C ASP A 87 -10.97 -11.90 -45.27
N PHE A 88 -11.39 -10.66 -45.00
CA PHE A 88 -12.69 -10.14 -45.42
C PHE A 88 -12.73 -9.72 -46.89
N TYR A 89 -11.78 -8.90 -47.33
CA TYR A 89 -11.83 -8.28 -48.66
C TYR A 89 -11.24 -9.15 -49.79
N THR A 90 -10.27 -10.04 -49.50
CA THR A 90 -9.64 -10.89 -50.52
C THR A 90 -10.63 -11.84 -51.20
N PRO A 91 -11.53 -12.54 -50.47
CA PRO A 91 -12.54 -13.39 -51.09
C PRO A 91 -13.53 -12.58 -51.95
N MET A 92 -13.92 -11.37 -51.52
CA MET A 92 -14.83 -10.50 -52.29
C MET A 92 -14.22 -10.12 -53.64
N LEU A 93 -12.94 -9.71 -53.65
CA LEU A 93 -12.21 -9.38 -54.87
C LEU A 93 -12.05 -10.59 -55.80
N SER A 94 -11.79 -11.78 -55.24
CA SER A 94 -11.68 -13.02 -56.00
C SER A 94 -13.02 -13.40 -56.64
N ASN A 95 -14.11 -13.33 -55.87
CA ASN A 95 -15.46 -13.63 -56.35
C ASN A 95 -15.91 -12.66 -57.44
N LEU A 96 -15.65 -11.35 -57.26
CA LEU A 96 -15.96 -10.34 -58.28
C LEU A 96 -15.20 -10.62 -59.59
N LYS A 97 -13.90 -10.94 -59.51
CA LYS A 97 -13.09 -11.30 -60.70
C LYS A 97 -13.64 -12.55 -61.39
N ASN A 98 -13.99 -13.57 -60.63
CA ASN A 98 -14.50 -14.84 -61.18
C ASN A 98 -15.89 -14.68 -61.83
N ASP A 99 -16.81 -13.91 -61.23
CA ASP A 99 -18.14 -13.68 -61.78
C ASP A 99 -18.08 -12.89 -63.10
N ILE A 100 -17.22 -11.86 -63.16
CA ILE A 100 -17.02 -11.07 -64.39
C ILE A 100 -16.36 -11.91 -65.50
N ALA A 101 -15.31 -12.66 -65.17
CA ALA A 101 -14.65 -13.56 -66.13
C ALA A 101 -15.63 -14.63 -66.67
N SER A 102 -16.50 -15.16 -65.82
CA SER A 102 -17.50 -16.16 -66.20
C SER A 102 -18.63 -15.61 -67.07
N ARG A 103 -19.02 -14.34 -66.91
CA ARG A 103 -20.18 -13.75 -67.59
C ARG A 103 -19.83 -12.98 -68.85
N PHE A 104 -18.72 -12.25 -68.83
CA PHE A 104 -18.42 -11.25 -69.86
C PHE A 104 -17.12 -11.55 -70.62
N GLY A 105 -16.28 -12.46 -70.13
CA GLY A 105 -15.03 -12.85 -70.78
C GLY A 105 -13.94 -11.76 -70.82
N ASN A 106 -14.27 -10.51 -70.47
CA ASN A 106 -13.36 -9.37 -70.33
C ASN A 106 -13.64 -8.59 -69.03
N PHE A 107 -12.66 -7.80 -68.59
CA PHE A 107 -12.75 -6.96 -67.37
C PHE A 107 -13.13 -5.49 -67.67
N ASP A 108 -13.32 -5.11 -68.93
CA ASP A 108 -13.62 -3.74 -69.37
C ASP A 108 -15.11 -3.38 -69.27
N ASN A 109 -15.78 -3.83 -68.21
CA ASN A 109 -17.21 -3.57 -67.99
C ASN A 109 -17.38 -2.55 -66.86
N SER A 110 -18.19 -1.50 -67.07
CA SER A 110 -18.33 -0.40 -66.11
C SER A 110 -18.79 -0.87 -64.72
N ILE A 111 -19.68 -1.87 -64.68
CA ILE A 111 -20.18 -2.47 -63.44
C ILE A 111 -19.06 -3.18 -62.65
N PHE A 112 -18.06 -3.76 -63.32
CA PHE A 112 -16.90 -4.34 -62.62
C PHE A 112 -16.07 -3.23 -61.97
N MET A 113 -15.80 -2.15 -62.71
CA MET A 113 -15.01 -1.03 -62.21
C MET A 113 -15.69 -0.32 -61.03
N ASP A 114 -17.02 -0.16 -61.08
CA ASP A 114 -17.79 0.44 -59.99
C ASP A 114 -17.72 -0.43 -58.72
N ASN A 115 -17.99 -1.74 -58.84
CA ASN A 115 -17.93 -2.66 -57.70
C ASN A 115 -16.50 -2.82 -57.14
N LEU A 116 -15.50 -2.83 -58.01
CA LEU A 116 -14.09 -2.87 -57.60
C LEU A 116 -13.73 -1.59 -56.84
N SER A 117 -14.14 -0.44 -57.36
CA SER A 117 -13.95 0.86 -56.72
C SER A 117 -14.58 0.90 -55.33
N ASP A 118 -15.81 0.41 -55.18
CA ASP A 118 -16.50 0.36 -53.89
C ASP A 118 -15.82 -0.57 -52.88
N ILE A 119 -15.41 -1.77 -53.32
CA ILE A 119 -14.70 -2.72 -52.46
C ILE A 119 -13.34 -2.15 -52.01
N GLU A 120 -12.59 -1.55 -52.93
CA GLU A 120 -11.29 -0.95 -52.63
C GLU A 120 -11.44 0.30 -51.75
N SER A 121 -12.47 1.12 -51.97
CA SER A 121 -12.79 2.26 -51.10
C SER A 121 -13.08 1.81 -49.66
N ASN A 122 -13.96 0.81 -49.49
CA ASN A 122 -14.28 0.27 -48.17
C ASN A 122 -13.07 -0.37 -47.48
N ARG A 123 -12.20 -1.05 -48.24
CA ARG A 123 -10.94 -1.60 -47.72
C ARG A 123 -9.99 -0.50 -47.26
N ALA A 124 -9.89 0.60 -48.02
CA ALA A 124 -9.09 1.76 -47.65
C ALA A 124 -9.62 2.42 -46.37
N ASP A 125 -10.93 2.57 -46.24
CA ASP A 125 -11.58 3.09 -45.03
C ASP A 125 -11.31 2.20 -43.81
N ALA A 126 -11.42 0.88 -43.98
CA ALA A 126 -11.09 -0.09 -42.91
C ALA A 126 -9.61 -0.01 -42.49
N MET A 127 -8.69 0.22 -43.44
CA MET A 127 -7.27 0.40 -43.15
C MET A 127 -7.00 1.71 -42.38
N SER A 128 -7.71 2.79 -42.77
CA SER A 128 -7.66 4.06 -42.06
C SER A 128 -8.17 3.93 -40.62
N ALA A 129 -9.30 3.24 -40.43
CA ALA A 129 -9.84 2.93 -39.11
C ALA A 129 -8.86 2.10 -38.26
N LEU A 130 -8.26 1.05 -38.84
CA LEU A 130 -7.24 0.24 -38.16
C LEU A 130 -6.04 1.09 -37.71
N THR A 131 -5.62 2.07 -38.51
CA THR A 131 -4.52 2.96 -38.13
C THR A 131 -4.87 3.79 -36.89
N GLN A 132 -6.10 4.30 -36.80
CA GLN A 132 -6.58 5.03 -35.62
C GLN A 132 -6.65 4.10 -34.39
N ASP A 133 -7.14 2.88 -34.58
CA ASP A 133 -7.20 1.86 -33.53
C ASP A 133 -5.80 1.45 -33.02
N ILE A 134 -4.80 1.37 -33.91
CA ILE A 134 -3.41 1.09 -33.52
C ILE A 134 -2.87 2.20 -32.63
N LEU A 135 -3.14 3.47 -32.95
CA LEU A 135 -2.72 4.60 -32.11
C LEU A 135 -3.44 4.59 -30.75
N ALA A 136 -4.74 4.30 -30.74
CA ALA A 136 -5.50 4.13 -29.51
C ALA A 136 -4.93 2.98 -28.66
N LYS A 137 -4.64 1.83 -29.28
CA LYS A 137 -4.06 0.67 -28.62
C LYS A 137 -2.67 0.94 -28.08
N GLN A 138 -1.85 1.69 -28.82
CA GLN A 138 -0.56 2.13 -28.34
C GLN A 138 -0.73 2.93 -27.03
N ASN A 139 -1.57 3.96 -27.03
CA ASN A 139 -1.83 4.76 -25.82
C ASN A 139 -2.35 3.92 -24.65
N GLU A 140 -3.26 2.98 -24.90
CA GLU A 140 -3.75 2.03 -23.90
C GLU A 140 -2.60 1.23 -23.27
N LEU A 141 -1.72 0.63 -24.09
CA LEU A 141 -0.57 -0.15 -23.62
C LEU A 141 0.41 0.69 -22.76
N TYR A 142 0.68 1.93 -23.15
CA TYR A 142 1.51 2.84 -22.37
C TYR A 142 0.87 3.19 -21.01
N ASN A 143 -0.42 3.52 -21.01
CA ASN A 143 -1.15 3.85 -19.79
C ASN A 143 -1.28 2.65 -18.84
N ASP A 144 -1.49 1.45 -19.37
CA ASP A 144 -1.54 0.22 -18.59
C ASP A 144 -0.21 -0.07 -17.89
N GLU A 145 0.91 0.12 -18.60
CA GLU A 145 2.24 -0.04 -18.01
C GLU A 145 2.51 1.01 -16.93
N LEU A 146 2.14 2.27 -17.15
CA LEU A 146 2.23 3.31 -16.11
C LEU A 146 1.39 2.94 -14.88
N ASN A 147 0.14 2.54 -15.08
CA ASN A 147 -0.75 2.13 -13.99
C ASN A 147 -0.17 0.98 -13.18
N ARG A 148 0.42 -0.04 -13.84
CA ARG A 148 1.10 -1.14 -13.15
C ARG A 148 2.26 -0.65 -12.29
N ARG A 149 3.07 0.29 -12.80
CA ARG A 149 4.20 0.88 -12.06
C ARG A 149 3.75 1.71 -10.86
N TYR A 150 2.71 2.54 -11.02
CA TYR A 150 2.13 3.30 -9.90
C TYR A 150 1.53 2.38 -8.84
N ASN A 151 0.83 1.32 -9.26
CA ASN A 151 0.29 0.31 -8.35
C ASN A 151 1.41 -0.41 -7.59
N TYR A 152 2.53 -0.72 -8.25
CA TYR A 152 3.70 -1.32 -7.60
C TYR A 152 4.33 -0.37 -6.57
N LEU A 153 4.53 0.91 -6.90
CA LEU A 153 5.02 1.88 -5.91
C LEU A 153 4.07 2.04 -4.73
N ASN A 154 2.76 2.10 -4.98
CA ASN A 154 1.76 2.16 -3.90
C ASN A 154 1.83 0.92 -3.01
N PHE A 155 2.01 -0.27 -3.59
CA PHE A 155 2.23 -1.49 -2.83
C PHE A 155 3.46 -1.39 -1.94
N LEU A 156 4.62 -0.97 -2.47
CA LEU A 156 5.84 -0.80 -1.68
C LEU A 156 5.67 0.23 -0.55
N GLY A 157 5.02 1.37 -0.83
CA GLY A 157 4.71 2.38 0.18
C GLY A 157 3.77 1.86 1.28
N ASN A 158 2.77 1.05 0.92
CA ASN A 158 1.87 0.42 1.89
C ASN A 158 2.60 -0.57 2.79
N VAL A 159 3.49 -1.41 2.22
CA VAL A 159 4.32 -2.34 3.00
C VAL A 159 5.21 -1.59 3.99
N GLN A 160 5.85 -0.50 3.55
CA GLN A 160 6.66 0.35 4.42
C GLN A 160 5.81 0.95 5.56
N ASN A 161 4.69 1.59 5.22
CA ASN A 161 3.81 2.23 6.20
C ASN A 161 3.26 1.23 7.22
N GLN A 162 2.85 0.04 6.78
CA GLN A 162 2.37 -1.02 7.66
C GLN A 162 3.46 -1.52 8.60
N SER A 163 4.68 -1.73 8.09
CA SER A 163 5.82 -2.14 8.91
C SER A 163 6.16 -1.06 9.96
N THR A 164 6.24 0.21 9.54
CA THR A 164 6.45 1.35 10.45
C THR A 164 5.35 1.47 11.51
N ALA A 165 4.08 1.28 11.12
CA ALA A 165 2.97 1.29 12.07
C ALA A 165 3.08 0.16 13.10
N ASN A 166 3.43 -1.06 12.67
CA ASN A 166 3.64 -2.19 13.57
C ASN A 166 4.78 -1.93 14.56
N ILE A 167 5.92 -1.41 14.07
CA ILE A 167 7.06 -1.00 14.91
C ILE A 167 6.59 0.00 15.98
N MET A 168 5.89 1.07 15.57
CA MET A 168 5.40 2.09 16.49
C MET A 168 4.40 1.53 17.51
N ASN A 169 3.51 0.63 17.11
CA ASN A 169 2.56 -0.02 18.01
C ASN A 169 3.28 -0.84 19.10
N TYR A 170 4.29 -1.62 18.74
CA TYR A 170 5.04 -2.40 19.72
C TYR A 170 5.89 -1.54 20.65
N LEU A 171 6.49 -0.46 20.13
CA LEU A 171 7.20 0.52 20.96
C LEU A 171 6.27 1.22 21.95
N GLN A 172 5.04 1.57 21.52
CA GLN A 172 4.03 2.15 22.42
C GLN A 172 3.59 1.15 23.50
N LEU A 173 3.38 -0.12 23.13
CA LEU A 173 3.06 -1.17 24.11
C LEU A 173 4.19 -1.35 25.14
N ALA A 174 5.45 -1.36 24.69
CA ALA A 174 6.60 -1.42 25.59
C ALA A 174 6.66 -0.20 26.53
N ALA A 175 6.41 1.00 26.01
CA ALA A 175 6.33 2.23 26.82
C ALA A 175 5.17 2.19 27.84
N ASN A 176 4.03 1.63 27.47
CA ASN A 176 2.89 1.44 28.38
C ASN A 176 3.21 0.44 29.50
N ASN A 177 3.88 -0.68 29.18
CA ASN A 177 4.35 -1.64 30.19
C ASN A 177 5.33 -0.98 31.18
N SER A 178 6.26 -0.17 30.67
CA SER A 178 7.20 0.59 31.50
C SER A 178 6.46 1.59 32.40
N SER A 179 5.49 2.32 31.85
CA SER A 179 4.67 3.29 32.59
C SER A 179 3.84 2.65 33.70
N SER A 180 3.27 1.47 33.45
CA SER A 180 2.54 0.68 34.44
C SER A 180 3.47 0.23 35.59
N GLY A 181 4.65 -0.31 35.25
CA GLY A 181 5.64 -0.71 36.25
C GLY A 181 6.18 0.48 37.08
N ASN A 182 6.40 1.63 36.44
CA ASN A 182 6.78 2.87 37.12
C ASN A 182 5.70 3.33 38.11
N SER A 183 4.43 3.27 37.70
CA SER A 183 3.29 3.62 38.56
C SER A 183 3.20 2.68 39.77
N TYR A 184 3.39 1.37 39.56
CA TYR A 184 3.45 0.40 40.64
C TYR A 184 4.61 0.68 41.61
N ASN A 185 5.81 0.95 41.10
CA ASN A 185 6.98 1.24 41.94
C ASN A 185 6.81 2.53 42.75
N GLN A 186 6.19 3.57 42.18
CA GLN A 186 5.83 4.78 42.90
C GLN A 186 4.79 4.52 44.01
N TYR A 187 3.79 3.69 43.74
CA TYR A 187 2.82 3.26 44.74
C TYR A 187 3.46 2.45 45.87
N ALA A 188 4.30 1.47 45.55
CA ALA A 188 5.01 0.66 46.54
C ALA A 188 5.95 1.50 47.43
N ALA A 189 6.62 2.50 46.87
CA ALA A 189 7.48 3.41 47.63
C ALA A 189 6.71 4.37 48.56
N SER A 190 5.49 4.78 48.18
CA SER A 190 4.65 5.71 48.97
C SER A 190 3.78 5.02 50.04
N SER A 191 3.41 3.75 49.82
CA SER A 191 2.64 2.93 50.77
C SER A 191 3.44 2.46 51.98
N GLN A 192 4.79 2.46 51.91
CA GLN A 192 5.64 2.28 53.10
C GLN A 192 5.59 3.46 54.08
N SER A 193 4.94 4.58 53.72
CA SER A 193 4.95 5.81 54.52
C SER A 193 3.57 6.35 54.92
N SER A 194 2.43 5.76 54.53
CA SER A 194 1.12 6.41 54.73
C SER A 194 -0.05 5.43 54.89
N SER A 195 -0.94 5.74 55.84
CA SER A 195 -2.17 5.01 56.23
C SER A 195 -2.98 4.40 55.05
N PRO A 196 -3.50 3.16 55.18
CA PRO A 196 -4.11 2.37 54.10
C PRO A 196 -5.31 3.02 53.41
N TYR A 197 -5.99 3.96 54.05
CA TYR A 197 -7.19 4.61 53.49
C TYR A 197 -6.88 5.66 52.40
N LYS A 198 -5.69 6.30 52.43
CA LYS A 198 -5.24 7.18 51.33
C LYS A 198 -4.77 6.39 50.10
N SER A 199 -4.54 5.09 50.27
CA SER A 199 -4.00 4.18 49.26
C SER A 199 -5.04 3.77 48.19
N TYR A 200 -6.31 3.63 48.58
CA TYR A 200 -7.39 3.24 47.67
C TYR A 200 -7.91 4.40 46.80
N ALA A 201 -7.87 5.63 47.31
CA ALA A 201 -8.33 6.81 46.56
C ALA A 201 -7.42 7.14 45.36
N ASN A 202 -6.10 6.95 45.50
CA ASN A 202 -5.13 7.27 44.44
C ASN A 202 -5.07 6.22 43.33
N THR A 203 -5.24 4.94 43.64
CA THR A 203 -5.27 3.86 42.64
C THR A 203 -6.53 3.92 41.78
N ALA A 204 -7.69 4.16 42.38
CA ALA A 204 -8.93 4.41 41.65
C ALA A 204 -8.83 5.67 40.78
N SER A 205 -8.28 6.77 41.31
CA SER A 205 -8.12 8.03 40.54
C SER A 205 -7.14 7.90 39.38
N ALA A 206 -6.04 7.14 39.53
CA ALA A 206 -5.06 6.94 38.46
C ALA A 206 -5.63 6.09 37.32
N LEU A 207 -6.32 4.98 37.65
CA LEU A 207 -6.99 4.11 36.67
C LEU A 207 -8.15 4.81 35.95
N LEU A 208 -8.90 5.68 36.64
CA LEU A 208 -9.98 6.47 36.04
C LEU A 208 -9.45 7.62 35.18
N SER A 209 -8.35 8.28 35.58
CA SER A 209 -7.73 9.36 34.78
C SER A 209 -7.06 8.85 33.50
N SER A 210 -6.57 7.60 33.47
CA SER A 210 -6.02 6.98 32.27
C SER A 210 -7.09 6.49 31.29
N SER A 211 -8.38 6.49 31.67
CA SER A 211 -9.48 5.98 30.85
C SER A 211 -10.12 7.04 29.93
N GLY A 212 -9.65 8.29 29.94
CA GLY A 212 -10.05 9.34 28.98
C GLY A 212 -11.52 9.78 28.99
N ASN A 213 -12.33 9.40 30.00
CA ASN A 213 -13.77 9.67 30.02
C ASN A 213 -14.10 10.90 30.90
N PRO A 214 -14.82 11.95 30.42
CA PRO A 214 -15.07 13.18 31.18
C PRO A 214 -15.87 12.98 32.49
N TYR A 215 -16.68 11.91 32.59
CA TYR A 215 -17.36 11.55 33.84
C TYR A 215 -16.41 10.99 34.92
N ALA A 216 -15.21 10.54 34.53
CA ALA A 216 -14.20 10.02 35.43
C ALA A 216 -13.51 11.13 36.25
N MET A 217 -13.43 12.35 35.71
CA MET A 217 -12.87 13.51 36.42
C MET A 217 -13.80 14.00 37.55
N ALA A 218 -15.12 13.96 37.33
CA ALA A 218 -16.10 14.30 38.37
C ALA A 218 -16.12 13.26 39.51
N ALA A 219 -15.97 11.98 39.18
CA ALA A 219 -15.85 10.91 40.19
C ALA A 219 -14.55 11.00 41.00
N GLY A 220 -13.42 11.33 40.36
CA GLY A 220 -12.13 11.57 41.05
C GLY A 220 -12.17 12.76 42.00
N ALA A 221 -12.87 13.85 41.63
CA ALA A 221 -13.06 15.01 42.50
C ALA A 221 -13.96 14.70 43.71
N ALA A 222 -15.03 13.91 43.52
CA ALA A 222 -15.94 13.52 44.60
C ALA A 222 -15.26 12.60 45.65
N ILE A 223 -14.40 11.68 45.21
CA ILE A 223 -13.63 10.79 46.11
C ILE A 223 -12.59 11.59 46.92
N LYS A 224 -11.97 12.59 46.30
CA LYS A 224 -11.01 13.48 46.98
C LYS A 224 -11.71 14.32 48.07
N LEU A 225 -12.87 14.90 47.75
CA LEU A 225 -13.68 15.66 48.71
C LEU A 225 -14.20 14.79 49.86
N GLY A 226 -14.68 13.56 49.60
CA GLY A 226 -15.12 12.65 50.66
C GLY A 226 -14.03 12.30 51.69
N SER A 227 -12.75 12.31 51.29
CA SER A 227 -11.62 12.03 52.17
C SER A 227 -11.17 13.20 53.05
N GLU A 228 -11.55 14.44 52.70
CA GLU A 228 -11.23 15.64 53.49
C GLU A 228 -12.30 15.96 54.55
N TYR A 229 -13.53 15.41 54.42
CA TYR A 229 -14.66 15.72 55.30
C TYR A 229 -15.07 14.60 56.27
N PHE A 230 -14.46 13.41 56.21
CA PHE A 230 -14.77 12.26 57.08
C PHE A 230 -13.59 11.76 57.94
N LEU A 231 -12.67 12.66 58.33
CA LEU A 231 -11.67 12.43 59.38
C LEU A 231 -11.78 13.50 60.46
#